data_AF-A0A0P1FUY8-F1
#
_entry.id   AF-A0A0P1FUY8-F1
#
_cell.length_a   1.000
_cell.length_b   1.000
_cell.length_c   1.000
_cell.angle_alpha   90.00
_cell.angle_beta   90.00
_cell.angle_gamma   90.00
#
_symmetry.space_group_name_H-M   'P 1'
#
loop_
_entity.id
_entity.type
_entity.pdbx_description
1 polymer ?
#
loop_
_entity_poly.entity_id
_entity_poly.type
_entity_poly.pdbx_seq_one_letter_code
_entity_poly.pdbx_strand_id
1 'polypeptide(L)' 'MAKWGIVGSGFITRAMLDAIALNEGSTAQCIFGRSAETRDALQAE' A
#
# COMPACT_ATOMS: atom_id res chain seq x y z
N MET A 1 9.73 14.09 -1.52
CA MET A 1 9.49 12.64 -1.40
C MET A 1 8.18 12.45 -0.63
N ALA A 2 7.14 11.92 -1.26
CA ALA A 2 5.81 11.78 -0.67
C ALA A 2 5.66 10.42 0.03
N LYS A 3 5.08 10.41 1.23
CA LYS A 3 4.88 9.22 2.04
C LYS A 3 3.39 8.97 2.18
N TRP A 4 2.94 7.76 1.82
CA TRP A 4 1.54 7.38 1.79
C TRP A 4 1.23 6.32 2.83
N GLY A 5 0.09 6.47 3.51
CA GLY A 5 -0.52 5.41 4.30
C GLY A 5 -1.80 4.94 3.61
N ILE A 6 -2.02 3.62 3.53
CA ILE A 6 -3.19 3.05 2.86
C ILE A 6 -4.09 2.36 3.89
N VAL A 7 -5.40 2.62 3.83
CA VAL A 7 -6.41 1.95 4.66
C VAL A 7 -7.31 1.11 3.76
N GLY A 8 -7.25 -0.20 3.93
CA GLY A 8 -7.86 -1.20 3.07
C GLY A 8 -6.83 -2.26 2.66
N SER A 9 -7.33 -3.45 2.31
CA SER A 9 -6.50 -4.58 1.81
C SER A 9 -7.13 -5.25 0.58
N GLY A 10 -8.00 -4.51 -0.12
CA GLY A 10 -8.74 -5.00 -1.27
C GLY A 10 -8.09 -4.61 -2.60
N PHE A 11 -8.82 -4.84 -3.68
CA PHE A 11 -8.39 -4.51 -5.05
C PHE A 11 -7.87 -3.06 -5.20
N ILE A 12 -8.55 -2.08 -4.61
CA ILE A 12 -8.16 -0.66 -4.68
C ILE A 12 -6.79 -0.43 -4.02
N THR A 13 -6.49 -1.13 -2.92
CA THR A 13 -5.17 -1.03 -2.25
C THR A 13 -4.06 -1.43 -3.21
N ARG A 14 -4.26 -2.51 -3.99
CA ARG A 14 -3.27 -2.94 -4.98
C ARG A 14 -3.06 -1.90 -6.07
N ALA A 15 -4.14 -1.39 -6.66
CA ALA A 15 -4.06 -0.34 -7.68
C ALA A 15 -3.36 0.93 -7.17
N MET A 16 -3.57 1.29 -5.90
CA MET A 16 -2.88 2.41 -5.26
C MET A 16 -1.39 2.16 -5.07
N LEU A 17 -1.00 0.96 -4.64
CA LEU A 17 0.41 0.59 -4.51
C LEU A 17 1.14 0.66 -5.86
N ASP A 18 0.53 0.13 -6.93
CA ASP A 18 1.07 0.20 -8.29
C ASP A 18 1.23 1.67 -8.75
N ALA A 19 0.23 2.50 -8.51
CA ALA A 19 0.28 3.93 -8.84
C ALA A 19 1.36 4.69 -8.05
N ILE A 20 1.56 4.35 -6.77
CA ILE A 20 2.61 4.93 -5.93
C ILE A 20 3.99 4.52 -6.43
N ALA A 21 4.17 3.25 -6.82
CA ALA A 21 5.45 2.73 -7.33
C ALA A 21 5.86 3.39 -8.65
N LEU A 22 4.89 3.76 -9.51
CA LEU A 22 5.14 4.48 -10.76
C LEU A 22 5.47 5.96 -10.57
N ASN A 23 5.23 6.53 -9.38
CA ASN A 23 5.45 7.94 -9.11
C ASN A 23 6.80 8.16 -8.42
N GLU A 24 7.77 8.70 -9.17
CA GLU A 24 9.12 8.95 -8.66
C GLU A 24 9.11 9.77 -7.37
N GLY A 25 9.80 9.25 -6.35
CA GLY A 25 9.88 9.89 -5.04
C GLY A 25 8.63 9.72 -4.18
N SER A 26 7.71 8.82 -4.52
CA SER A 26 6.62 8.38 -3.65
C SER A 26 6.90 7.02 -3.04
N THR A 27 6.37 6.77 -1.83
CA THR A 27 6.50 5.46 -1.16
C THR A 27 5.31 5.20 -0.24
N ALA A 28 4.78 3.97 -0.24
CA ALA A 28 3.81 3.52 0.75
C ALA A 28 4.56 3.09 2.02
N GLN A 29 4.29 3.71 3.16
CA GLN A 29 4.98 3.42 4.42
C GLN A 29 4.24 2.42 5.31
N CYS A 30 2.92 2.38 5.22
CA CYS A 30 2.09 1.53 6.06
C CYS A 30 0.77 1.19 5.38
N ILE A 31 0.29 -0.02 5.66
CA ILE A 31 -1.00 -0.52 5.21
C ILE A 31 -1.80 -0.92 6.44
N PHE A 32 -3.05 -0.49 6.52
CA PHE A 32 -3.99 -0.87 7.57
C PHE A 32 -5.14 -1.64 6.93
N GLY A 33 -5.55 -2.74 7.55
CA GLY A 33 -6.64 -3.56 7.06
C GLY A 33 -7.21 -4.44 8.15
N ARG A 34 -8.41 -5.00 7.89
CA ARG A 34 -9.06 -5.93 8.82
C ARG A 34 -8.34 -7.28 8.86
N SER A 35 -7.83 -7.74 7.72
CA SER A 35 -7.08 -8.99 7.60
C SER A 35 -5.60 -8.72 7.86
N ALA A 36 -5.07 -9.28 8.95
CA ALA A 36 -3.64 -9.18 9.27
C ALA A 36 -2.79 -9.88 8.20
N GLU A 37 -3.18 -11.07 7.76
CA GLU A 37 -2.48 -11.84 6.72
C GLU A 37 -2.36 -11.04 5.41
N THR A 38 -3.47 -10.48 4.93
CA THR A 38 -3.48 -9.72 3.68
C THR A 38 -2.68 -8.41 3.80
N ARG A 39 -2.76 -7.75 4.96
CA ARG A 39 -1.95 -6.55 5.25
C ARG A 39 -0.46 -6.88 5.21
N ASP A 40 -0.05 -7.93 5.91
CA ASP A 40 1.36 -8.30 6.06
C ASP A 40 1.94 -8.75 4.70
N ALA A 41 1.16 -9.46 3.89
CA ALA A 41 1.54 -9.79 2.51
C ALA A 41 1.74 -8.53 1.65
N LEU A 42 0.81 -7.58 1.69
CA LEU A 42 0.92 -6.33 0.92
C LEU A 42 2.04 -5.40 1.41
N GLN A 43 2.41 -5.47 2.68
CA GLN A 43 3.45 -4.61 3.26
C GLN A 43 4.86 -5.21 3.08
N ALA A 44 4.97 -6.47 2.68
CA ALA A 44 6.22 -7.13 2.31
C ALA A 44 6.59 -6.98 0.83
N GLU A 45 5.65 -6.54 -0.01
CA GLU A 45 5.87 -6.17 -1.43
C GLU A 45 6.52 -4.79 -1.55
#